data_AF-B6YXQ8-F1
#
_entry.id   AF-B6YXQ8-F1
#
_cell.length_a   1.000
_cell.length_b   1.000
_cell.length_c   1.000
_cell.angle_alpha   90.00
_cell.angle_beta   90.00
_cell.angle_gamma   90.00
#
_symmetry.space_group_name_H-M   'P 1'
#
loop_
_entity.id
_entity.type
_entity.pdbx_description
1 polymer ?
#
loop_
_entity_poly.entity_id
_entity_poly.type
_entity_poly.pdbx_seq_one_letter_code
_entity_poly.pdbx_strand_id
1 'polypeptide(L)'
;MKVFKDRGVSGLKKFSDRQGASELLQYINENSVDAVIVTSIDRIARDSLDLKNMIEYFKNNNIRIITLSDSEGWINYLFDDSVDDVYKLVANILLETLSFFAQFELKKRRERQELAWASGKQKGRPVKITDDELLEYLKKYRSKGLSYKAIWAILNSDLERKRRETISYQAFMMRVRKLREEGKIREVISS
;
A
#
# COMPACT_ATOMS: atom_id res chain seq x y z
N MET A 1 23.95 -12.06 24.35
CA MET A 1 22.60 -11.68 23.85
C MET A 1 22.67 -10.27 23.30
N LYS A 2 22.41 -10.08 21.99
CA LYS A 2 22.41 -8.76 21.33
C LYS A 2 20.98 -8.32 21.07
N VAL A 3 20.68 -7.05 21.30
CA VAL A 3 19.31 -6.51 21.25
C VAL A 3 19.20 -5.49 20.11
N PHE A 4 18.19 -5.65 19.26
CA PHE A 4 17.88 -4.77 18.15
C PHE A 4 16.51 -4.12 18.38
N LYS A 5 16.35 -2.84 18.03
CA LYS A 5 15.13 -2.07 18.35
C LYS A 5 14.71 -1.18 17.18
N ASP A 6 13.43 -1.24 16.83
CA ASP A 6 12.80 -0.33 15.88
C ASP A 6 11.83 0.60 16.63
N ARG A 7 12.24 1.85 16.90
CA ARG A 7 11.42 2.85 17.59
C ARG A 7 10.67 3.73 16.59
N GLY A 8 9.35 3.85 16.75
CA GLY A 8 8.53 4.75 15.92
C GLY A 8 8.45 4.36 14.44
N VAL A 9 8.76 3.10 14.10
CA VAL A 9 8.72 2.62 12.72
C VAL A 9 7.31 2.16 12.38
N SER A 10 6.77 2.65 11.27
CA SER A 10 5.46 2.23 10.77
C SER A 10 5.44 0.72 10.49
N GLY A 11 4.38 0.03 10.91
CA GLY A 11 4.11 -1.36 10.52
C GLY A 11 4.00 -1.54 8.99
N LEU A 12 3.71 -0.46 8.25
CA LEU A 12 3.71 -0.42 6.79
C LEU A 12 5.11 -0.42 6.18
N LYS A 13 6.21 -0.55 6.94
CA LYS A 13 7.58 -0.76 6.41
C LYS A 13 7.98 -2.25 6.51
N LYS A 14 8.60 -2.82 5.48
CA LYS A 14 8.87 -4.27 5.43
C LYS A 14 9.84 -4.56 6.55
N PHE A 15 9.77 -5.75 7.12
CA PHE A 15 10.66 -6.10 8.23
C PHE A 15 12.13 -5.84 7.85
N SER A 16 12.59 -6.36 6.70
CA SER A 16 13.95 -6.12 6.18
C SER A 16 14.35 -4.65 6.02
N ASP A 17 13.38 -3.75 5.82
CA ASP A 17 13.66 -2.34 5.56
C ASP A 17 13.71 -1.53 6.87
N ARG A 18 13.35 -2.12 8.02
CA ARG A 18 13.46 -1.45 9.32
C ARG A 18 14.91 -1.51 9.78
N GLN A 19 15.37 -0.47 10.46
CA GLN A 19 16.79 -0.35 10.78
C GLN A 19 17.24 -1.47 11.73
N GLY A 20 16.53 -1.68 12.83
CA GLY A 20 16.86 -2.73 13.81
C GLY A 20 16.72 -4.13 13.23
N ALA A 21 15.69 -4.37 12.42
CA ALA A 21 15.51 -5.63 11.71
C ALA A 21 16.61 -5.91 10.67
N SER A 22 17.04 -4.91 9.90
CA SER A 22 18.17 -5.05 8.97
C SER A 22 19.47 -5.37 9.70
N GLU A 23 19.73 -4.69 10.83
CA GLU A 23 20.89 -4.97 11.68
C GLU A 23 20.82 -6.38 12.29
N LEU A 24 19.63 -6.87 12.66
CA LEU A 24 19.42 -8.24 13.11
C LEU A 24 19.73 -9.25 12.00
N LEU A 25 19.19 -9.04 10.80
CA LEU A 25 19.42 -9.94 9.66
C LEU A 25 20.89 -9.97 9.26
N GLN A 26 21.56 -8.81 9.26
CA GLN A 26 23.01 -8.75 9.05
C GLN A 26 23.77 -9.51 10.14
N TYR A 27 23.39 -9.33 11.40
CA TYR A 27 24.03 -10.04 12.50
C TYR A 27 23.85 -11.56 12.41
N ILE A 28 22.67 -12.02 11.98
CA ILE A 28 22.39 -13.44 11.69
C ILE A 28 23.29 -13.97 10.56
N ASN A 29 23.55 -13.16 9.52
CA ASN A 29 24.42 -13.60 8.41
C ASN A 29 25.90 -13.64 8.81
N GLU A 30 26.33 -12.76 9.71
CA GLU A 30 27.73 -12.64 10.14
C GLU A 30 28.09 -13.60 11.28
N ASN A 31 27.10 -14.15 11.99
CA ASN A 31 27.31 -14.93 13.22
C ASN A 31 26.41 -16.16 13.23
N SER A 32 26.85 -17.24 13.88
CA SER A 32 25.97 -18.38 14.18
C SER A 32 24.97 -17.99 15.28
N VAL A 33 23.68 -17.93 14.93
CA VAL A 33 22.59 -17.55 15.83
C VAL A 33 21.61 -18.71 15.96
N ASP A 34 21.44 -19.26 17.16
CA ASP A 34 20.53 -20.41 17.38
C ASP A 34 19.06 -19.99 17.48
N ALA A 35 18.79 -18.78 18.00
CA ALA A 35 17.45 -18.31 18.25
C ALA A 35 17.32 -16.78 18.21
N VAL A 36 16.15 -16.31 17.79
CA VAL A 36 15.71 -14.93 17.84
C VAL A 36 14.51 -14.83 18.78
N ILE A 37 14.66 -14.01 19.83
CA ILE A 37 13.60 -13.76 20.81
C ILE A 37 12.89 -12.46 20.44
N VAL A 38 11.57 -12.51 20.41
CA VAL A 38 10.71 -11.42 19.94
C VAL A 38 9.63 -11.15 20.98
N THR A 39 9.31 -9.88 21.22
CA THR A 39 8.25 -9.54 22.20
C THR A 39 6.89 -10.00 21.73
N SER A 40 6.67 -9.93 20.42
CA SER A 40 5.47 -10.39 19.73
C SER A 40 5.74 -10.47 18.23
N ILE A 41 4.94 -11.26 17.54
CA ILE A 41 5.06 -11.59 16.11
C ILE A 41 4.46 -10.48 15.25
N ASP A 42 3.41 -9.81 15.72
CA ASP A 42 2.85 -8.61 15.07
C ASP A 42 3.89 -7.46 14.93
N ARG A 43 4.95 -7.48 15.73
CA ARG A 43 6.07 -6.54 15.61
C ARG A 43 7.01 -6.87 14.47
N ILE A 44 6.81 -7.99 13.79
CA ILE A 44 7.77 -8.54 12.84
C ILE A 44 7.07 -8.86 11.51
N ALA A 45 6.00 -9.64 11.56
CA ALA A 45 5.18 -9.97 10.41
C ALA A 45 3.99 -9.01 10.27
N ARG A 46 3.71 -8.54 9.05
CA ARG A 46 2.61 -7.59 8.77
C ARG A 46 1.26 -8.25 8.55
N ASP A 47 1.28 -9.45 8.00
CA ASP A 47 0.11 -10.28 7.74
C ASP A 47 0.51 -11.75 7.88
N SER A 48 -0.47 -12.65 7.82
CA SER A 48 -0.23 -14.08 7.98
C SER A 48 0.61 -14.70 6.86
N LEU A 49 0.59 -14.12 5.65
CA LEU A 49 1.44 -14.58 4.56
C LEU A 49 2.91 -14.21 4.82
N ASP A 50 3.15 -12.99 5.29
CA ASP A 50 4.46 -12.51 5.73
C ASP A 50 4.99 -13.36 6.91
N LEU A 51 4.13 -13.71 7.86
CA LEU A 51 4.47 -14.61 8.97
C LEU A 51 4.91 -15.99 8.46
N LYS A 52 4.16 -16.59 7.54
CA LYS A 52 4.52 -17.88 6.96
C LYS A 52 5.89 -17.83 6.27
N ASN A 53 6.10 -16.86 5.38
CA ASN A 53 7.38 -16.70 4.68
C ASN A 53 8.54 -16.50 5.67
N MET A 54 8.30 -15.77 6.75
CA MET A 54 9.29 -15.57 7.79
C MET A 54 9.59 -16.87 8.54
N ILE A 55 8.57 -17.62 8.97
CA ILE A 55 8.77 -18.89 9.66
C ILE A 55 9.57 -19.85 8.78
N GLU A 56 9.24 -19.94 7.50
CA GLU A 56 10.00 -20.73 6.51
C GLU A 56 11.44 -20.25 6.39
N TYR A 57 11.68 -18.94 6.30
CA TYR A 57 13.02 -18.36 6.26
C TYR A 57 13.85 -18.79 7.48
N PHE A 58 13.32 -18.63 8.69
CA PHE A 58 14.06 -18.96 9.90
C PHE A 58 14.28 -20.48 10.04
N LYS A 59 13.29 -21.31 9.71
CA LYS A 59 13.44 -22.78 9.65
C LYS A 59 14.54 -23.20 8.66
N ASN A 60 14.55 -22.64 7.45
CA ASN A 60 15.55 -22.97 6.44
C ASN A 60 16.97 -22.56 6.83
N ASN A 61 17.12 -21.57 7.72
CA ASN A 61 18.41 -21.16 8.26
C ASN A 61 18.77 -21.89 9.57
N ASN A 62 17.96 -22.84 10.04
CA ASN A 62 18.11 -23.52 11.34
C ASN A 62 18.12 -22.55 12.53
N ILE A 63 17.33 -21.49 12.45
CA ILE A 63 17.22 -20.46 13.50
C ILE A 63 15.83 -20.56 14.10
N ARG A 64 15.74 -20.65 15.43
CA ARG A 64 14.45 -20.70 16.13
C ARG A 64 13.89 -19.31 16.35
N ILE A 65 12.58 -19.15 16.19
CA ILE A 65 11.87 -17.96 16.66
C ILE A 65 11.20 -18.29 17.98
N ILE A 66 11.38 -17.43 18.97
CA ILE A 66 10.72 -17.52 20.27
C ILE A 66 9.96 -16.23 20.52
N THR A 67 8.63 -16.31 20.56
CA THR A 67 7.77 -15.20 20.97
C THR A 67 7.53 -15.23 22.48
N LEU A 68 7.57 -14.05 23.09
CA LEU A 68 7.23 -13.81 24.49
C LEU A 68 5.74 -13.48 24.69
N SER A 69 4.96 -13.43 23.59
CA SER A 69 3.53 -13.11 23.61
C SER A 69 2.70 -14.36 23.88
N ASP A 70 1.90 -14.33 24.95
CA ASP A 70 1.04 -15.46 25.34
C ASP A 70 0.02 -15.82 24.25
N SER A 71 -0.57 -14.81 23.58
CA SER A 71 -1.55 -15.03 22.51
C SER A 71 -0.96 -15.66 21.25
N GLU A 72 0.36 -15.59 21.10
CA GLU A 72 1.09 -16.07 19.92
C GLU A 72 1.99 -17.27 20.27
N GLY A 73 1.94 -17.76 21.51
CA GLY A 73 2.83 -18.81 22.03
C GLY A 73 2.77 -20.13 21.24
N TRP A 74 1.67 -20.39 20.54
CA TRP A 74 1.54 -21.54 19.64
C TRP A 74 2.61 -21.56 18.52
N ILE A 75 3.20 -20.41 18.16
CA ILE A 75 4.28 -20.30 17.18
C ILE A 75 5.57 -20.93 17.72
N ASN A 76 5.80 -20.90 19.03
CA ASN A 76 6.99 -21.52 19.62
C ASN A 76 7.02 -23.03 19.37
N TYR A 77 5.85 -23.69 19.30
CA TYR A 77 5.75 -25.12 18.97
C TYR A 77 6.30 -25.44 17.57
N LEU A 78 6.35 -24.48 16.65
CA LEU A 78 6.90 -24.70 15.30
C LEU A 78 8.42 -24.84 15.28
N PHE A 79 9.10 -24.46 16.36
CA PHE A 79 10.56 -24.40 16.48
C PHE A 79 11.12 -25.22 17.66
N ASP A 80 10.24 -25.87 18.42
CA ASP A 80 10.63 -26.64 19.59
C ASP A 80 10.55 -28.14 19.30
N ASP A 81 11.71 -28.78 19.14
CA ASP A 81 11.79 -30.19 18.84
C ASP A 81 11.32 -31.10 19.99
N SER A 82 11.32 -30.59 21.23
CA SER A 82 10.89 -31.33 22.43
C SER A 82 9.37 -31.47 22.56
N VAL A 83 8.61 -30.68 21.80
CA VAL A 83 7.15 -30.68 21.80
C VAL A 83 6.61 -31.85 20.99
N ASP A 84 5.51 -32.45 21.47
CA ASP A 84 4.80 -33.54 20.78
C ASP A 84 4.39 -33.11 19.35
N ASP A 85 4.59 -34.02 18.40
CA ASP A 85 4.31 -33.81 16.98
C ASP A 85 2.85 -33.40 16.71
N VAL A 86 1.91 -33.76 17.58
CA VAL A 86 0.51 -33.32 17.50
C VAL A 86 0.42 -31.80 17.65
N TYR A 87 1.13 -31.17 18.60
CA TYR A 87 1.11 -29.72 18.76
C TYR A 87 1.81 -29.02 17.59
N LYS A 88 2.90 -29.59 17.08
CA LYS A 88 3.57 -29.09 15.87
C LYS A 88 2.63 -29.13 14.67
N LEU A 89 1.89 -30.24 14.50
CA LEU A 89 0.91 -30.39 13.43
C LEU A 89 -0.20 -29.34 13.54
N VAL A 90 -0.79 -29.18 14.72
CA VAL A 90 -1.83 -28.17 14.97
C VAL A 90 -1.32 -26.76 14.67
N ALA A 91 -0.12 -26.42 15.14
CA ALA A 91 0.50 -25.11 14.87
C ALA A 91 0.73 -24.88 13.36
N ASN A 92 1.19 -25.90 12.63
CA ASN A 92 1.35 -25.80 11.17
C ASN A 92 -0.01 -25.61 10.46
N ILE A 93 -1.05 -26.36 10.86
CA ILE A 93 -2.40 -26.20 10.30
C ILE A 93 -2.93 -24.79 10.54
N LEU A 94 -2.73 -24.24 11.75
CA LEU A 94 -3.11 -22.86 12.06
C LEU A 94 -2.38 -21.86 11.17
N LEU A 95 -1.06 -22.00 11.02
CA LEU A 95 -0.25 -21.13 10.15
C LEU A 95 -0.73 -21.17 8.69
N GLU A 96 -0.96 -22.37 8.15
CA GLU A 96 -1.44 -22.57 6.79
C GLU A 96 -2.85 -21.99 6.58
N THR A 97 -3.73 -22.19 7.54
CA THR A 97 -5.10 -21.67 7.51
C THR A 97 -5.09 -20.15 7.51
N LEU A 98 -4.31 -19.51 8.39
CA LEU A 98 -4.16 -18.05 8.44
C LEU A 98 -3.61 -17.50 7.12
N SER A 99 -2.62 -18.19 6.53
CA SER A 99 -2.01 -17.80 5.25
C SER A 99 -3.02 -17.90 4.10
N PHE A 100 -3.81 -18.98 4.08
CA PHE A 100 -4.88 -19.18 3.10
C PHE A 100 -5.94 -18.06 3.19
N PHE A 101 -6.39 -17.71 4.40
CA PHE A 101 -7.37 -16.64 4.58
C PHE A 101 -6.85 -15.28 4.11
N ALA A 102 -5.58 -14.95 4.37
CA ALA A 102 -5.00 -13.70 3.85
C ALA A 102 -4.98 -13.67 2.31
N GLN A 103 -4.55 -14.76 1.66
CA GLN A 103 -4.58 -14.85 0.20
C GLN A 103 -6.00 -14.78 -0.36
N PHE A 104 -6.95 -15.46 0.29
CA PHE A 104 -8.36 -15.45 -0.08
C PHE A 104 -8.95 -14.04 0.00
N GLU A 105 -8.67 -13.30 1.09
CA GLU A 105 -9.11 -11.91 1.23
C GLU A 105 -8.53 -11.01 0.15
N LEU A 106 -7.22 -11.13 -0.14
CA LEU A 106 -6.57 -10.36 -1.19
C LEU A 106 -7.22 -10.62 -2.55
N LYS A 107 -7.52 -11.89 -2.86
CA LYS A 107 -8.22 -12.27 -4.09
C LYS A 107 -9.62 -11.66 -4.13
N LYS A 108 -10.40 -11.78 -3.04
CA LYS A 108 -11.75 -11.21 -2.96
C LYS A 108 -11.78 -9.70 -3.09
N ARG A 109 -10.81 -8.98 -2.52
CA ARG A 109 -10.67 -7.53 -2.67
C ARG A 109 -10.42 -7.14 -4.12
N ARG A 110 -9.55 -7.87 -4.82
CA ARG A 110 -9.29 -7.66 -6.26
C ARG A 110 -10.53 -7.90 -7.10
N GLU A 111 -11.22 -9.03 -6.90
CA GLU A 111 -12.48 -9.35 -7.59
C GLU A 111 -13.53 -8.23 -7.41
N ARG A 112 -13.72 -7.75 -6.18
CA ARG A 112 -14.66 -6.63 -5.90
C ARG A 112 -14.25 -5.34 -6.60
N GLN A 113 -12.95 -5.06 -6.66
CA GLN A 113 -12.41 -3.88 -7.32
C GLN A 113 -12.61 -3.94 -8.84
N GLU A 114 -12.38 -5.11 -9.44
CA GLU A 114 -12.61 -5.35 -10.86
C GLU A 114 -14.08 -5.24 -11.24
N LEU A 115 -14.99 -5.83 -10.44
CA LEU A 115 -16.44 -5.70 -10.63
C LEU A 115 -16.90 -4.25 -10.53
N ALA A 116 -16.37 -3.50 -9.56
CA ALA A 116 -16.64 -2.07 -9.43
C ALA A 116 -16.20 -1.27 -10.67
N TRP A 117 -15.05 -1.62 -11.25
CA TRP A 117 -14.57 -0.97 -12.47
C TRP A 117 -15.38 -1.36 -13.70
N ALA A 118 -15.75 -2.64 -13.81
CA ALA A 118 -16.63 -3.13 -14.87
C ALA A 118 -18.02 -2.46 -14.80
N SER A 119 -18.51 -2.16 -13.59
CA SER A 119 -19.76 -1.41 -13.38
C SER A 119 -19.62 0.11 -13.59
N GLY A 120 -18.51 0.58 -14.15
CA GLY A 120 -18.27 2.00 -14.45
C GLY A 120 -17.85 2.87 -13.28
N LYS A 121 -17.51 2.32 -12.09
CA LYS A 121 -16.97 3.17 -11.01
C LYS A 121 -15.62 3.75 -11.41
N GLN A 122 -15.45 5.04 -11.16
CA GLN A 122 -14.23 5.77 -11.48
C GLN A 122 -13.00 5.18 -10.75
N LYS A 123 -11.88 5.07 -11.45
CA LYS A 123 -10.57 4.76 -10.86
C LYS A 123 -9.93 6.01 -10.27
N GLY A 124 -9.37 5.89 -9.07
CA GLY A 124 -8.53 6.92 -8.45
C GLY A 124 -9.31 8.09 -7.86
N ARG A 125 -8.64 9.24 -7.73
CA ARG A 125 -9.22 10.45 -7.11
C ARG A 125 -10.41 10.95 -7.94
N PRO A 126 -11.56 11.28 -7.32
CA PRO A 126 -12.69 11.87 -8.03
C PRO A 126 -12.28 13.06 -8.89
N VAL A 127 -12.81 13.13 -10.12
CA VAL A 127 -12.51 14.27 -11.00
C VAL A 127 -13.28 15.50 -10.49
N LYS A 128 -12.57 16.59 -10.18
CA LYS A 128 -13.19 17.83 -9.67
C LYS A 128 -13.95 18.63 -10.73
N ILE A 129 -13.57 18.49 -11.99
CA ILE A 129 -14.16 19.15 -13.17
C ILE A 129 -14.10 18.21 -14.36
N THR A 130 -15.13 18.08 -15.19
CA THR A 130 -15.09 17.20 -16.38
C THR A 130 -14.21 17.79 -17.49
N ASP A 131 -13.81 16.98 -18.47
CA ASP A 131 -13.03 17.50 -19.61
C ASP A 131 -13.88 18.48 -20.45
N ASP A 132 -15.18 18.23 -20.57
CA ASP A 132 -16.12 19.11 -21.28
C ASP A 132 -16.25 20.48 -20.61
N GLU A 133 -16.47 20.51 -19.29
CA GLU A 133 -16.54 21.77 -18.53
C GLU A 133 -15.21 22.53 -18.68
N LEU A 134 -14.05 21.85 -18.62
CA LEU A 134 -12.76 22.50 -18.85
C LEU A 134 -12.64 23.08 -20.28
N LEU A 135 -13.09 22.35 -21.30
CA LEU A 135 -13.07 22.82 -22.70
C LEU A 135 -13.99 24.03 -22.90
N GLU A 136 -15.15 24.09 -22.24
CA GLU A 136 -16.02 25.27 -22.28
C GLU A 136 -15.33 26.53 -21.75
N TYR A 137 -14.65 26.43 -20.60
CA TYR A 137 -13.85 27.54 -20.06
C TYR A 137 -12.74 27.94 -21.03
N LEU A 138 -12.03 26.97 -21.60
CA LEU A 138 -10.98 27.25 -22.58
C LEU A 138 -11.54 27.96 -23.82
N LYS A 139 -12.64 27.47 -24.40
CA LYS A 139 -13.30 28.09 -25.57
C LYS A 139 -13.69 29.54 -25.30
N LYS A 140 -14.39 29.75 -24.18
CA LYS A 140 -14.99 31.04 -23.81
C LYS A 140 -13.96 32.14 -23.55
N TYR A 141 -12.80 31.78 -23.00
CA TYR A 141 -11.83 32.76 -22.52
C TYR A 141 -10.55 32.82 -23.37
N ARG A 142 -10.15 31.74 -24.06
CA ARG A 142 -9.01 31.80 -25.00
C ARG A 142 -9.32 32.64 -26.23
N SER A 143 -10.55 32.57 -26.75
CA SER A 143 -11.03 33.44 -27.85
C SER A 143 -10.95 34.93 -27.50
N LYS A 144 -11.05 35.26 -26.20
CA LYS A 144 -10.90 36.62 -25.65
C LYS A 144 -9.45 37.00 -25.32
N GLY A 145 -8.47 36.16 -25.67
CA GLY A 145 -7.05 36.42 -25.45
C GLY A 145 -6.53 36.17 -24.02
N LEU A 146 -7.34 35.61 -23.11
CA LEU A 146 -6.89 35.39 -21.73
C LEU A 146 -5.81 34.30 -21.64
N SER A 147 -4.88 34.50 -20.70
CA SER A 147 -3.85 33.52 -20.37
C SER A 147 -4.43 32.31 -19.63
N TYR A 148 -3.79 31.14 -19.76
CA TYR A 148 -4.18 29.93 -19.01
C TYR A 148 -4.25 30.15 -17.50
N LYS A 149 -3.37 30.99 -16.95
CA LYS A 149 -3.38 31.34 -15.52
C LYS A 149 -4.62 32.15 -15.13
N ALA A 150 -5.03 33.10 -15.97
CA ALA A 150 -6.27 33.85 -15.75
C ALA A 150 -7.51 32.96 -15.85
N ILE A 151 -7.55 32.06 -16.83
CA ILE A 151 -8.67 31.10 -17.01
C ILE A 151 -8.78 30.17 -15.80
N TRP A 152 -7.64 29.65 -15.32
CA TRP A 152 -7.59 28.84 -14.10
C TRP A 152 -8.13 29.59 -12.87
N ALA A 153 -7.77 30.86 -12.70
CA ALA A 153 -8.27 31.68 -11.59
C ALA A 153 -9.79 31.85 -11.66
N ILE A 154 -10.32 32.19 -12.84
CA ILE A 154 -11.77 32.31 -13.07
C ILE A 154 -12.49 30.99 -12.76
N LEU A 155 -11.95 29.87 -13.26
CA LEU A 155 -12.50 28.55 -13.02
C LEU A 155 -12.59 28.24 -11.52
N ASN A 156 -11.52 28.46 -10.76
CA ASN A 156 -11.52 28.18 -9.32
C ASN A 156 -12.49 29.09 -8.57
N SER A 157 -12.58 30.38 -8.91
CA SER A 157 -13.58 31.28 -8.32
C SER A 157 -15.02 30.80 -8.57
N ASP A 158 -15.30 30.26 -9.76
CA ASP A 158 -16.63 29.71 -10.06
C ASP A 158 -16.90 28.38 -9.33
N LEU A 159 -15.88 27.53 -9.17
CA LEU A 159 -15.98 26.31 -8.37
C LEU A 159 -16.29 26.64 -6.90
N GLU A 160 -15.60 27.61 -6.32
CA GLU A 160 -15.85 28.08 -4.94
C GLU A 160 -17.28 28.61 -4.77
N ARG A 161 -17.75 29.45 -5.70
CA ARG A 161 -19.14 29.93 -5.71
C ARG A 161 -20.16 28.79 -5.75
N LYS A 162 -19.86 27.73 -6.49
CA LYS A 162 -20.69 26.51 -6.58
C LYS A 162 -20.46 25.53 -5.41
N ARG A 163 -19.66 25.91 -4.39
CA ARG A 163 -19.25 25.05 -3.26
C ARG A 163 -18.60 23.72 -3.71
N ARG A 164 -17.87 23.74 -4.83
CA ARG A 164 -17.08 22.62 -5.37
C ARG A 164 -15.61 22.79 -5.01
N GLU A 165 -14.88 21.67 -4.92
CA GLU A 165 -13.45 21.70 -4.66
C GLU A 165 -12.66 22.32 -5.83
N THR A 166 -11.71 23.20 -5.51
CA THR A 166 -10.80 23.82 -6.49
C THR A 166 -9.70 22.87 -6.97
N ILE A 167 -9.07 23.21 -8.09
CA ILE A 167 -7.91 22.50 -8.65
C ILE A 167 -6.65 23.35 -8.57
N SER A 168 -5.49 22.70 -8.37
CA SER A 168 -4.20 23.39 -8.46
C SER A 168 -3.89 23.79 -9.90
N TYR A 169 -3.08 24.84 -10.07
CA TYR A 169 -2.65 25.28 -11.40
C TYR A 169 -1.88 24.18 -12.15
N GLN A 170 -1.05 23.40 -11.45
CA GLN A 170 -0.35 22.26 -12.03
C GLN A 170 -1.34 21.21 -12.58
N ALA A 171 -2.36 20.83 -11.80
CA ALA A 171 -3.37 19.87 -12.24
C ALA A 171 -4.17 20.40 -13.45
N PHE A 172 -4.50 21.68 -13.45
CA PHE A 172 -5.11 22.36 -14.59
C PHE A 172 -4.23 22.24 -15.85
N MET A 173 -2.95 22.61 -15.76
CA MET A 173 -2.04 22.57 -16.91
C MET A 173 -1.77 21.17 -17.43
N MET A 174 -1.68 20.16 -16.55
CA MET A 174 -1.56 18.76 -16.99
C MET A 174 -2.75 18.33 -17.83
N ARG A 175 -3.97 18.73 -17.44
CA ARG A 175 -5.18 18.40 -18.21
C ARG A 175 -5.27 19.17 -19.52
N VAL A 176 -4.92 20.45 -19.52
CA VAL A 176 -4.82 21.25 -20.76
C VAL A 176 -3.84 20.60 -21.73
N ARG A 177 -2.66 20.17 -21.26
CA ARG A 177 -1.67 19.48 -22.09
C ARG A 177 -2.23 18.19 -22.68
N LYS A 178 -2.85 17.34 -21.85
CA LYS A 178 -3.50 16.11 -22.28
C LYS A 178 -4.54 16.36 -23.38
N LEU A 179 -5.45 17.31 -23.16
CA LEU A 179 -6.48 17.67 -24.15
C LEU A 179 -5.90 18.27 -25.44
N ARG A 180 -4.72 18.88 -25.37
CA ARG A 180 -3.98 19.36 -26.55
C ARG A 180 -3.38 18.20 -27.34
N GLU A 181 -2.78 17.23 -26.66
CA GLU A 181 -2.21 16.01 -27.26
C GLU A 181 -3.31 15.16 -27.92
N GLU A 182 -4.51 15.16 -27.34
CA GLU A 182 -5.72 14.54 -27.92
C GLU A 182 -6.36 15.35 -29.07
N GLY A 183 -5.81 16.51 -29.44
CA GLY A 183 -6.33 17.35 -30.55
C GLY A 183 -7.56 18.22 -30.22
N LYS A 184 -8.28 17.92 -29.13
CA LYS A 184 -9.55 18.57 -28.74
C LYS A 184 -9.48 20.09 -28.57
N ILE A 185 -8.34 20.63 -28.17
CA ILE A 185 -8.19 22.09 -28.00
C ILE A 185 -8.16 22.83 -29.34
N ARG A 186 -7.63 22.22 -30.41
CA ARG A 186 -7.56 22.87 -31.73
C ARG A 186 -8.96 23.02 -32.32
N GLU A 187 -9.73 21.93 -32.30
CA GLU A 187 -11.12 21.88 -32.79
C GLU A 187 -12.01 22.94 -32.13
N VAL A 188 -11.86 23.13 -30.83
CA VAL A 188 -12.70 24.03 -30.03
C VAL A 188 -12.36 25.52 -30.23
N ILE A 189 -11.13 25.86 -30.60
CA ILE A 189 -10.69 27.26 -30.81
C ILE A 189 -10.84 27.70 -32.26
N SER A 190 -10.89 26.76 -33.23
CA SER A 190 -11.12 27.03 -34.65
C SER A 190 -12.59 27.17 -35.06
N SER A 191 -13.55 26.94 -34.14
CA SER A 191 -15.00 27.00 -34.37
C SER A 191 -15.69 28.03 -33.50
#